data_AF-A0A6I0SEL6-F1
#
_entry.id   AF-A0A6I0SEL6-F1
#
_cell.length_a   1.000
_cell.length_b   1.000
_cell.length_c   1.000
_cell.angle_alpha   90.00
_cell.angle_beta   90.00
_cell.angle_gamma   90.00
#
_symmetry.space_group_name_H-M   'P 1'
#
loop_
_entity.id
_entity.type
_entity.pdbx_description
1 polymer ?
#
loop_
_entity_poly.entity_id
_entity_poly.type
_entity_poly.pdbx_seq_one_letter_code
_entity_poly.pdbx_strand_id
1 'polypeptide(L)'
;MNIMRTIMLTLLLSVAAISSFAQTNTYRECTSQVEAINKMPLRMAHLVPVDSLGKYMYLEFAAPSLCDHSDVTADIDYRQATSFATLFYDEKGRVRKTIKWCSDGGDLNNVVYYDEQGNILYAVYASTSEKYGKLYSCNSQIHIDHSFSELDFREGFHLWINMTTENLASVYKADLKMPENGKSVTFSPVKAGDRAFLCTNRAYISPNGRLINEDDRMAGTYFGRRVVIEEMKGDWCKVRYSIVTDFDETVGYVRVEDLEIIK
;
A
#
# COMPACT_ATOMS: atom_id res chain seq x y z
N MET A 1 -47.10 9.60 -21.17
CA MET A 1 -45.83 9.99 -20.50
C MET A 1 -45.12 8.82 -19.79
N ASN A 2 -45.20 7.57 -20.31
CA ASN A 2 -44.70 6.36 -19.60
C ASN A 2 -43.64 5.54 -20.37
N ILE A 3 -43.63 5.55 -21.71
CA ILE A 3 -42.70 4.72 -22.50
C ILE A 3 -41.26 5.28 -22.44
N MET A 4 -41.09 6.59 -22.68
CA MET A 4 -39.77 7.25 -22.63
C MET A 4 -39.12 7.18 -21.23
N ARG A 5 -39.93 7.29 -20.17
CA ARG A 5 -39.47 7.17 -18.78
C ARG A 5 -39.04 5.74 -18.44
N THR A 6 -39.76 4.74 -18.97
CA THR A 6 -39.39 3.32 -18.81
C THR A 6 -38.12 3.00 -19.58
N ILE A 7 -37.97 3.47 -20.82
CA ILE A 7 -36.75 3.29 -21.63
C ILE A 7 -35.54 3.93 -20.93
N MET A 8 -35.67 5.16 -20.44
CA MET A 8 -34.59 5.82 -19.67
C MET A 8 -34.22 5.03 -18.41
N LEU A 9 -35.20 4.54 -17.66
CA LEU A 9 -34.94 3.78 -16.43
C LEU A 9 -34.25 2.46 -16.73
N THR A 10 -34.68 1.74 -17.77
CA THR A 10 -34.05 0.49 -18.21
C THR A 10 -32.63 0.73 -18.72
N LEU A 11 -32.38 1.83 -19.44
CA LEU A 11 -31.05 2.21 -19.88
C LEU A 11 -30.13 2.59 -18.71
N LEU A 12 -30.65 3.30 -17.70
CA LEU A 12 -29.90 3.61 -16.48
C LEU A 12 -29.54 2.33 -15.71
N LEU A 13 -30.51 1.41 -15.56
CA LEU A 13 -30.30 0.14 -14.87
C LEU A 13 -29.32 -0.76 -15.61
N SER A 14 -29.35 -0.80 -16.94
CA SER A 14 -28.38 -1.58 -17.72
C SER A 14 -26.98 -1.00 -17.64
N VAL A 15 -26.83 0.33 -17.71
CA VAL A 15 -25.54 1.01 -17.53
C VAL A 15 -24.98 0.76 -16.11
N ALA A 16 -25.83 0.82 -15.08
CA ALA A 16 -25.43 0.52 -13.70
C ALA A 16 -25.06 -0.96 -13.48
N ALA A 17 -25.76 -1.89 -14.16
CA ALA A 17 -25.43 -3.31 -14.11
C ALA A 17 -24.09 -3.61 -14.82
N ILE A 18 -23.82 -2.95 -15.95
CA ILE A 18 -22.56 -3.12 -16.69
C ILE A 18 -21.39 -2.54 -15.90
N SER A 19 -21.55 -1.35 -15.30
CA SER A 19 -20.49 -0.74 -14.48
C SER A 19 -20.15 -1.56 -13.25
N SER A 20 -21.17 -2.08 -12.53
CA SER A 20 -20.96 -2.95 -11.37
C SER A 20 -20.32 -4.30 -11.74
N PHE A 21 -20.71 -4.89 -12.88
CA PHE A 21 -20.09 -6.12 -13.37
C PHE A 21 -18.62 -5.92 -13.78
N ALA A 22 -18.31 -4.83 -14.48
CA ALA A 22 -16.94 -4.48 -14.87
C ALA A 22 -16.05 -4.21 -13.63
N GLN A 23 -16.59 -3.52 -12.62
CA GLN A 23 -15.92 -3.25 -11.35
C GLN A 23 -15.62 -4.55 -10.58
N THR A 24 -16.58 -5.48 -10.53
CA THR A 24 -16.42 -6.77 -9.84
C THR A 24 -15.31 -7.62 -10.46
N ASN A 25 -15.25 -7.66 -11.80
CA ASN A 25 -14.19 -8.38 -12.51
C ASN A 25 -12.81 -7.73 -12.33
N THR A 26 -12.74 -6.39 -12.36
CA THR A 26 -11.51 -5.64 -12.10
C THR A 26 -10.97 -5.96 -10.71
N TYR A 27 -11.80 -5.90 -9.67
CA TYR A 27 -11.40 -6.21 -8.30
C TYR A 27 -10.82 -7.62 -8.17
N ARG A 28 -11.52 -8.61 -8.72
CA ARG A 28 -11.11 -10.03 -8.65
C ARG A 28 -9.78 -10.26 -9.37
N GLU A 29 -9.62 -9.69 -10.56
CA GLU A 29 -8.42 -9.86 -11.37
C GLU A 29 -7.20 -9.22 -10.69
N CYS A 30 -7.34 -7.97 -10.22
CA CYS A 30 -6.30 -7.29 -9.44
C CYS A 30 -5.92 -8.10 -8.19
N THR A 31 -6.90 -8.58 -7.43
CA THR A 31 -6.66 -9.36 -6.20
C THR A 31 -5.90 -10.65 -6.50
N SER A 32 -6.30 -11.39 -7.54
CA SER A 32 -5.62 -12.62 -7.94
C SER A 32 -4.17 -12.37 -8.33
N GLN A 33 -3.89 -11.28 -9.05
CA GLN A 33 -2.53 -10.93 -9.45
C GLN A 33 -1.68 -10.43 -8.26
N VAL A 34 -2.25 -9.65 -7.34
CA VAL A 34 -1.59 -9.24 -6.09
C VAL A 34 -1.22 -10.46 -5.24
N GLU A 35 -2.14 -11.42 -5.09
CA GLU A 35 -1.84 -12.67 -4.40
C GLU A 35 -0.71 -13.46 -5.07
N ALA A 36 -0.71 -13.52 -6.41
CA ALA A 36 0.36 -14.17 -7.15
C ALA A 36 1.71 -13.49 -6.87
N ILE A 37 1.78 -12.15 -6.93
CA ILE A 37 2.99 -11.38 -6.59
C ILE A 37 3.45 -11.66 -5.15
N ASN A 38 2.54 -11.68 -4.19
CA ASN A 38 2.87 -11.92 -2.78
C ASN A 38 3.42 -13.32 -2.50
N LYS A 39 3.10 -14.30 -3.35
CA LYS A 39 3.63 -15.68 -3.31
C LYS A 39 4.97 -15.84 -4.04
N MET A 40 5.36 -14.87 -4.89
CA MET A 40 6.63 -14.93 -5.63
C MET A 40 7.82 -14.65 -4.70
N PRO A 41 8.99 -15.28 -4.95
CA PRO A 41 10.24 -14.85 -4.35
C PRO A 41 10.66 -13.52 -5.00
N LEU A 42 10.60 -12.44 -4.23
CA LEU A 42 10.98 -11.10 -4.67
C LEU A 42 12.32 -10.70 -4.08
N ARG A 43 13.16 -10.00 -4.84
CA ARG A 43 14.40 -9.40 -4.34
C ARG A 43 14.13 -7.99 -3.83
N MET A 44 14.46 -7.76 -2.57
CA MET A 44 14.30 -6.47 -1.92
C MET A 44 15.49 -5.56 -2.20
N ALA A 45 15.22 -4.29 -2.49
CA ALA A 45 16.21 -3.22 -2.58
C ALA A 45 15.63 -1.90 -2.05
N HIS A 46 16.48 -0.94 -1.74
CA HIS A 46 16.08 0.38 -1.27
C HIS A 46 16.46 1.45 -2.29
N LEU A 47 15.54 2.38 -2.53
CA LEU A 47 15.78 3.58 -3.32
C LEU A 47 16.42 4.64 -2.43
N VAL A 48 17.74 4.74 -2.49
CA VAL A 48 18.52 5.65 -1.66
C VAL A 48 19.06 6.82 -2.50
N PRO A 49 19.05 8.05 -1.99
CA PRO A 49 19.76 9.14 -2.63
C PRO A 49 21.27 8.97 -2.49
N VAL A 50 21.98 9.37 -3.53
CA VAL A 50 23.44 9.40 -3.55
C VAL A 50 23.93 10.81 -3.90
N ASP A 51 25.11 11.16 -3.39
CA ASP A 51 25.79 12.40 -3.77
C ASP A 51 26.32 12.35 -5.22
N SER A 52 26.93 13.44 -5.68
CA SER A 52 27.49 13.53 -7.04
C SER A 52 28.64 12.55 -7.30
N LEU A 53 29.18 11.90 -6.27
CA LEU A 53 30.22 10.88 -6.35
C LEU A 53 29.64 9.46 -6.23
N GLY A 54 28.32 9.31 -6.15
CA GLY A 54 27.63 8.03 -6.02
C GLY A 54 27.67 7.45 -4.61
N LYS A 55 28.04 8.23 -3.59
CA LYS A 55 28.02 7.77 -2.19
C LYS A 55 26.66 8.00 -1.56
N TYR A 56 26.22 7.06 -0.72
CA TYR A 56 24.96 7.18 0.01
C TYR A 56 24.90 8.46 0.84
N MET A 57 23.77 9.16 0.77
CA MET A 57 23.51 10.28 1.67
C MET A 57 22.97 9.73 2.99
N TYR A 58 23.75 9.87 4.05
CA TYR A 58 23.32 9.53 5.40
C TYR A 58 22.41 10.63 5.96
N LEU A 59 21.56 10.26 6.92
CA LEU A 59 20.57 11.16 7.52
C LEU A 59 21.20 12.48 8.02
N GLU A 60 22.41 12.42 8.58
CA GLU A 60 23.15 13.59 9.09
C GLU A 60 23.48 14.64 8.02
N PHE A 61 23.45 14.25 6.73
CA PHE A 61 23.78 15.10 5.59
C PHE A 61 22.60 15.29 4.63
N ALA A 62 21.45 14.69 4.92
CA ALA A 62 20.24 14.88 4.12
C ALA A 62 19.69 16.29 4.38
N ALA A 63 19.37 17.01 3.29
CA ALA A 63 18.65 18.27 3.42
C ALA A 63 17.29 18.01 4.10
N PRO A 64 16.79 18.92 4.96
CA PRO A 64 15.50 18.74 5.64
C PRO A 64 14.36 18.34 4.70
N SER A 65 14.31 18.91 3.49
CA SER A 65 13.31 18.59 2.45
C SER A 65 13.38 17.16 1.89
N LEU A 66 14.49 16.45 2.11
CA LEU A 66 14.68 15.04 1.73
C LEU A 66 14.33 14.10 2.88
N CYS A 67 14.53 14.56 4.13
CA CYS A 67 14.10 13.86 5.33
C CYS A 67 12.57 13.70 5.38
N ASP A 68 11.83 14.62 4.76
CA ASP A 68 10.37 14.59 4.72
C ASP A 68 9.79 13.38 3.96
N HIS A 69 10.60 12.52 3.36
CA HIS A 69 10.15 11.38 2.56
C HIS A 69 10.95 10.10 2.79
N SER A 70 11.70 10.01 3.89
CA SER A 70 12.71 8.96 4.03
C SER A 70 12.55 8.11 5.29
N ASP A 71 12.76 6.80 5.14
CA ASP A 71 13.00 5.90 6.27
C ASP A 71 14.50 5.66 6.44
N VAL A 72 14.90 5.31 7.66
CA VAL A 72 16.27 4.98 8.02
C VAL A 72 16.44 3.46 7.94
N THR A 73 17.26 3.00 6.98
CA THR A 73 17.57 1.58 6.84
C THR A 73 18.97 1.28 7.39
N ALA A 74 19.01 0.42 8.40
CA ALA A 74 20.24 -0.07 9.03
C ALA A 74 20.86 -1.27 8.28
N ASP A 75 20.18 -1.78 7.24
CA ASP A 75 20.63 -2.94 6.46
C ASP A 75 21.61 -2.56 5.33
N ILE A 76 21.82 -1.26 5.06
CA ILE A 76 22.67 -0.77 3.96
C ILE A 76 24.12 -0.50 4.42
N ASP A 77 24.33 -0.19 5.70
CA ASP A 77 25.63 -0.06 6.37
C ASP A 77 25.36 0.05 7.89
N TYR A 78 26.37 -0.05 8.75
CA TYR A 78 26.23 0.33 10.19
C TYR A 78 25.85 1.81 10.38
N ARG A 79 25.84 2.58 9.28
CA ARG A 79 25.38 3.97 9.19
C ARG A 79 24.01 3.99 8.51
N GLN A 80 23.07 4.59 9.23
CA GLN A 80 21.68 4.82 8.85
C GLN A 80 21.58 5.63 7.54
N ALA A 81 21.25 4.96 6.42
CA ALA A 81 21.01 5.60 5.14
C ALA A 81 19.53 5.98 4.98
N THR A 82 19.30 7.17 4.40
CA THR A 82 17.98 7.68 4.02
C THR A 82 17.46 6.87 2.82
N SER A 83 16.25 6.32 2.90
CA SER A 83 15.61 5.57 1.80
C SER A 83 14.24 6.16 1.46
N PHE A 84 14.00 6.49 0.20
CA PHE A 84 12.72 7.00 -0.29
C PHE A 84 11.64 5.93 -0.41
N ALA A 85 12.04 4.71 -0.77
CA ALA A 85 11.12 3.59 -0.95
C ALA A 85 11.87 2.27 -0.89
N THR A 86 11.17 1.21 -0.51
CA THR A 86 11.63 -0.17 -0.73
C THR A 86 11.01 -0.69 -2.01
N LEU A 87 11.85 -1.22 -2.90
CA LEU A 87 11.48 -1.85 -4.17
C LEU A 87 11.59 -3.36 -4.04
N PHE A 88 10.66 -4.07 -4.65
CA PHE A 88 10.66 -5.53 -4.72
C PHE A 88 10.65 -5.97 -6.18
N TYR A 89 11.70 -6.67 -6.58
CA TYR A 89 11.92 -7.12 -7.95
C TYR A 89 11.60 -8.60 -8.11
N ASP A 90 11.01 -9.00 -9.24
CA ASP A 90 10.96 -10.41 -9.61
C ASP A 90 12.31 -10.92 -10.15
N GLU A 91 12.39 -12.22 -10.46
CA GLU A 91 13.60 -12.86 -10.97
C GLU A 91 14.12 -12.27 -12.29
N LYS A 92 13.25 -11.60 -13.07
CA LYS A 92 13.61 -10.93 -14.33
C LYS A 92 14.07 -9.49 -14.10
N GLY A 93 14.12 -9.05 -12.84
CA GLY A 93 14.50 -7.69 -12.47
C GLY A 93 13.41 -6.66 -12.72
N ARG A 94 12.14 -7.07 -12.82
CA ARG A 94 11.00 -6.15 -12.94
C ARG A 94 10.52 -5.75 -11.56
N VAL A 95 10.28 -4.46 -11.32
CA VAL A 95 9.66 -3.99 -10.07
C VAL A 95 8.23 -4.50 -10.02
N ARG A 96 7.86 -5.24 -8.98
CA ARG A 96 6.51 -5.82 -8.79
C ARG A 96 5.76 -5.24 -7.60
N LYS A 97 6.48 -4.70 -6.62
CA LYS A 97 5.90 -4.00 -5.47
C LYS A 97 6.83 -2.87 -5.03
N THR A 98 6.27 -1.76 -4.56
CA THR A 98 6.98 -0.70 -3.84
C THR A 98 6.27 -0.39 -2.53
N ILE A 99 7.04 -0.01 -1.52
CA ILE A 99 6.53 0.47 -0.24
C ILE A 99 7.21 1.80 0.08
N LYS A 100 6.40 2.80 0.43
CA LYS A 100 6.84 4.12 0.87
C LYS A 100 6.14 4.48 2.19
N TRP A 101 6.89 5.18 3.04
CA TRP A 101 6.50 5.59 4.39
C TRP A 101 6.30 7.11 4.43
N CYS A 102 5.52 7.59 5.40
CA CYS A 102 5.46 9.01 5.69
C CYS A 102 6.81 9.53 6.24
N SER A 103 7.01 10.84 6.11
CA SER A 103 8.19 11.61 6.56
C SER A 103 8.68 11.26 7.95
N ASP A 104 7.72 11.03 8.83
CA ASP A 104 7.92 10.85 10.26
C ASP A 104 8.36 9.42 10.61
N GLY A 105 8.54 8.57 9.60
CA GLY A 105 9.00 7.19 9.74
C GLY A 105 7.99 6.28 10.42
N GLY A 106 6.76 6.73 10.66
CA GLY A 106 5.77 6.03 11.48
C GLY A 106 4.76 5.20 10.69
N ASP A 107 4.10 5.83 9.72
CA ASP A 107 2.90 5.30 9.08
C ASP A 107 3.04 5.15 7.55
N LEU A 108 2.08 4.46 6.93
CA LEU A 108 2.04 4.21 5.50
C LEU A 108 1.92 5.52 4.73
N ASN A 109 2.72 5.68 3.67
CA ASN A 109 2.42 6.66 2.62
C ASN A 109 1.73 5.99 1.45
N ASN A 110 2.37 4.98 0.86
CA ASN A 110 1.76 4.15 -0.17
C ASN A 110 2.43 2.78 -0.33
N VAL A 111 1.64 1.79 -0.76
CA VAL A 111 2.10 0.52 -1.33
C VAL A 111 1.57 0.44 -2.74
N VAL A 112 2.40 0.08 -3.72
CA VAL A 112 1.97 -0.07 -5.11
C VAL A 112 2.44 -1.41 -5.64
N TYR A 113 1.56 -2.12 -6.34
CA TYR A 113 1.83 -3.34 -7.06
C TYR A 113 1.79 -3.08 -8.56
N TYR A 114 2.71 -3.73 -9.27
CA TYR A 114 2.91 -3.54 -10.69
C TYR A 114 2.66 -4.84 -11.46
N ASP A 115 2.04 -4.70 -12.63
CA ASP A 115 1.97 -5.77 -13.61
C ASP A 115 3.35 -6.02 -14.23
N GLU A 116 3.41 -6.94 -15.19
CA GLU A 116 4.66 -7.31 -15.85
C GLU A 116 5.23 -6.24 -16.79
N GLN A 117 4.40 -5.27 -17.18
CA GLN A 117 4.73 -4.15 -18.06
C GLN A 117 5.11 -2.90 -17.26
N GLY A 118 5.03 -2.95 -15.93
CA GLY A 118 5.31 -1.81 -15.05
C GLY A 118 4.14 -0.84 -14.90
N ASN A 119 2.94 -1.22 -15.36
CA ASN A 119 1.73 -0.47 -15.05
C ASN A 119 1.24 -0.84 -13.65
N ILE A 120 0.46 0.06 -13.06
CA ILE A 120 -0.12 -0.20 -11.76
C ILE A 120 -1.24 -1.23 -11.88
N LEU A 121 -1.23 -2.17 -10.95
CA LEU A 121 -2.27 -3.17 -10.77
C LEU A 121 -3.15 -2.83 -9.56
N TYR A 122 -2.51 -2.43 -8.47
CA TYR A 122 -3.14 -2.15 -7.19
C TYR A 122 -2.29 -1.16 -6.41
N ALA A 123 -2.92 -0.26 -5.67
CA ALA A 123 -2.23 0.61 -4.73
C ALA A 123 -3.04 0.82 -3.47
N VAL A 124 -2.33 1.00 -2.36
CA VAL A 124 -2.85 1.51 -1.09
C VAL A 124 -2.16 2.82 -0.81
N TYR A 125 -2.88 3.82 -0.35
CA TYR A 125 -2.28 5.11 0.04
C TYR A 125 -2.88 5.63 1.33
N ALA A 126 -2.08 6.40 2.07
CA ALA A 126 -2.48 7.19 3.22
C ALA A 126 -1.62 8.45 3.27
N SER A 127 -2.20 9.58 2.89
CA SER A 127 -1.54 10.90 2.89
C SER A 127 -1.78 11.62 4.21
N THR A 128 -3.00 11.52 4.74
CA THR A 128 -3.43 12.08 6.03
C THR A 128 -4.48 11.16 6.65
N SER A 129 -4.91 11.47 7.88
CA SER A 129 -6.01 10.76 8.58
C SER A 129 -7.32 10.71 7.79
N GLU A 130 -7.51 11.62 6.83
CA GLU A 130 -8.74 11.74 6.02
C GLU A 130 -8.51 11.40 4.54
N LYS A 131 -7.26 11.24 4.11
CA LYS A 131 -6.89 11.01 2.71
C LYS A 131 -6.18 9.68 2.56
N TYR A 132 -6.95 8.61 2.52
CA TYR A 132 -6.46 7.25 2.36
C TYR A 132 -7.37 6.46 1.41
N GLY A 133 -6.96 5.27 0.99
CA GLY A 133 -7.77 4.43 0.13
C GLY A 133 -7.00 3.37 -0.62
N LYS A 134 -7.72 2.71 -1.52
CA LYS A 134 -7.21 1.63 -2.37
C LYS A 134 -7.53 1.96 -3.83
N LEU A 135 -6.59 1.70 -4.73
CA LEU A 135 -6.75 1.84 -6.17
C LEU A 135 -6.55 0.48 -6.80
N TYR A 136 -7.41 0.11 -7.74
CA TYR A 136 -7.35 -1.11 -8.53
C TYR A 136 -7.30 -0.70 -9.99
N SER A 137 -6.33 -1.20 -10.73
CA SER A 137 -6.24 -0.94 -12.16
C SER A 137 -6.02 -2.24 -12.93
N CYS A 138 -6.90 -2.47 -13.91
CA CYS A 138 -6.81 -3.62 -14.80
C CYS A 138 -7.44 -3.25 -16.14
N ASN A 139 -6.83 -3.65 -17.25
CA ASN A 139 -7.36 -3.47 -18.60
C ASN A 139 -7.79 -2.01 -18.90
N SER A 140 -6.98 -1.04 -18.49
CA SER A 140 -7.25 0.40 -18.62
C SER A 140 -8.47 0.92 -17.85
N GLN A 141 -9.08 0.10 -17.00
CA GLN A 141 -10.08 0.53 -16.02
C GLN A 141 -9.39 0.83 -14.70
N ILE A 142 -9.83 1.90 -14.03
CA ILE A 142 -9.36 2.29 -12.71
C ILE A 142 -10.58 2.33 -11.80
N HIS A 143 -10.48 1.62 -10.68
CA HIS A 143 -11.43 1.69 -9.59
C HIS A 143 -10.71 2.20 -8.34
N ILE A 144 -11.31 3.17 -7.65
CA ILE A 144 -10.77 3.73 -6.43
C ILE A 144 -11.80 3.49 -5.33
N ASP A 145 -11.35 2.81 -4.27
CA ASP A 145 -12.07 2.67 -3.03
C ASP A 145 -11.57 3.74 -2.05
N HIS A 146 -12.51 4.58 -1.61
CA HIS A 146 -12.37 5.87 -0.95
C HIS A 146 -12.06 7.08 -1.86
N SER A 147 -12.99 8.04 -1.88
CA SER A 147 -12.93 9.23 -2.74
C SER A 147 -11.93 10.27 -2.25
N PHE A 148 -11.08 10.72 -3.17
CA PHE A 148 -10.40 12.01 -3.09
C PHE A 148 -11.40 13.17 -3.17
N SER A 149 -11.05 14.30 -2.57
CA SER A 149 -11.69 15.56 -2.97
C SER A 149 -11.24 15.96 -4.39
N GLU A 150 -12.05 16.72 -5.11
CA GLU A 150 -11.66 17.26 -6.44
C GLU A 150 -10.36 18.10 -6.37
N LEU A 151 -10.11 18.73 -5.22
CA LEU A 151 -8.88 19.46 -4.92
C LEU A 151 -7.65 18.55 -4.89
N ASP A 152 -7.74 17.39 -4.25
CA ASP A 152 -6.63 16.43 -4.17
C ASP A 152 -6.24 15.89 -5.56
N PHE A 153 -7.23 15.71 -6.43
CA PHE A 153 -6.96 15.37 -7.82
C PHE A 153 -6.21 16.49 -8.55
N ARG A 154 -6.58 17.75 -8.33
CA ARG A 154 -5.93 18.91 -8.99
C ARG A 154 -4.52 19.19 -8.48
N GLU A 155 -4.22 18.88 -7.23
CA GLU A 155 -2.88 19.07 -6.63
C GLU A 155 -1.86 17.97 -7.02
N GLY A 156 -2.24 17.06 -7.93
CA GLY A 156 -1.31 16.06 -8.46
C GLY A 156 -1.10 14.86 -7.54
N PHE A 157 -1.92 14.67 -6.49
CA PHE A 157 -1.86 13.48 -5.64
C PHE A 157 -2.03 12.18 -6.45
N HIS A 158 -2.92 12.22 -7.45
CA HIS A 158 -3.13 11.12 -8.39
C HIS A 158 -1.85 10.75 -9.17
N LEU A 159 -0.95 11.71 -9.43
CA LEU A 159 0.31 11.43 -10.15
C LEU A 159 1.20 10.51 -9.32
N TRP A 160 1.24 10.70 -8.00
CA TRP A 160 2.09 9.91 -7.10
C TRP A 160 1.56 8.49 -6.89
N ILE A 161 0.25 8.31 -6.72
CA ILE A 161 -0.36 6.99 -6.56
C ILE A 161 -0.56 6.25 -7.89
N ASN A 162 -0.48 6.95 -9.03
CA ASN A 162 -0.61 6.39 -10.37
C ASN A 162 0.72 6.34 -11.15
N MET A 163 1.87 6.36 -10.46
CA MET A 163 3.19 6.26 -11.12
C MET A 163 3.49 4.84 -11.61
N THR A 164 3.70 4.69 -12.92
CA THR A 164 4.34 3.49 -13.48
C THR A 164 5.79 3.37 -13.02
N THR A 165 6.42 2.21 -13.24
CA THR A 165 7.85 2.06 -12.93
C THR A 165 8.75 2.99 -13.76
N GLU A 166 8.31 3.35 -14.98
CA GLU A 166 8.99 4.36 -15.81
C GLU A 166 8.87 5.77 -15.21
N ASN A 167 7.68 6.14 -14.70
CA ASN A 167 7.52 7.41 -14.00
C ASN A 167 8.38 7.45 -12.74
N LEU A 168 8.45 6.36 -11.99
CA LEU A 168 9.30 6.24 -10.80
C LEU A 168 10.78 6.49 -11.15
N ALA A 169 11.28 5.83 -12.18
CA ALA A 169 12.66 6.02 -12.67
C ALA A 169 12.92 7.49 -13.07
N SER A 170 11.98 8.12 -13.77
CA SER A 170 12.09 9.50 -14.22
C SER A 170 12.08 10.51 -13.06
N VAL A 171 11.11 10.38 -12.13
CA VAL A 171 10.96 11.28 -10.98
C VAL A 171 12.20 11.26 -10.10
N TYR A 172 12.75 10.08 -9.84
CA TYR A 172 13.95 9.94 -9.01
C TYR A 172 15.26 10.02 -9.81
N LYS A 173 15.19 10.23 -11.13
CA LYS A 173 16.34 10.22 -12.06
C LYS A 173 17.25 9.01 -11.84
N ALA A 174 16.62 7.84 -11.64
CA ALA A 174 17.28 6.61 -11.24
C ALA A 174 17.09 5.51 -12.29
N ASP A 175 18.11 4.66 -12.43
CA ASP A 175 18.01 3.42 -13.21
C ASP A 175 17.54 2.29 -12.27
N LEU A 176 16.31 1.82 -12.44
CA LEU A 176 15.68 0.82 -11.57
C LEU A 176 16.14 -0.60 -11.90
N LYS A 177 17.45 -0.86 -11.86
CA LYS A 177 18.01 -2.20 -12.04
C LYS A 177 18.02 -2.98 -10.74
N MET A 178 17.64 -4.25 -10.84
CA MET A 178 17.72 -5.18 -9.71
C MET A 178 19.18 -5.34 -9.24
N PRO A 179 19.47 -5.21 -7.95
CA PRO A 179 20.82 -5.40 -7.43
C PRO A 179 21.22 -6.89 -7.45
N GLU A 180 22.51 -7.15 -7.67
CA GLU A 180 23.05 -8.52 -7.82
C GLU A 180 22.82 -9.39 -6.57
N ASN A 181 22.82 -8.78 -5.38
CA ASN A 181 22.74 -9.46 -4.07
C ASN A 181 21.50 -9.11 -3.24
N GLY A 182 20.39 -8.72 -3.88
CA GLY A 182 19.15 -8.39 -3.17
C GLY A 182 18.61 -9.58 -2.34
N LYS A 183 18.29 -9.33 -1.06
CA LYS A 183 17.67 -10.33 -0.18
C LYS A 183 16.35 -10.81 -0.76
N SER A 184 16.17 -12.13 -0.86
CA SER A 184 14.91 -12.70 -1.31
C SER A 184 13.88 -12.73 -0.17
N VAL A 185 12.65 -12.30 -0.47
CA VAL A 185 11.51 -12.25 0.46
C VAL A 185 10.24 -12.74 -0.24
N THR A 186 9.31 -13.30 0.54
CA THR A 186 7.92 -13.54 0.13
C THR A 186 7.00 -12.87 1.14
N PHE A 187 5.81 -12.45 0.71
CA PHE A 187 4.81 -11.82 1.58
C PHE A 187 3.70 -12.80 1.99
N SER A 188 3.66 -13.98 1.37
CA SER A 188 2.73 -15.06 1.66
C SER A 188 3.50 -16.36 1.94
N PRO A 189 3.00 -17.25 2.83
CA PRO A 189 1.80 -17.07 3.67
C PRO A 189 2.02 -16.02 4.78
N VAL A 190 0.94 -15.30 5.11
CA VAL A 190 0.90 -14.39 6.25
C VAL A 190 0.91 -15.19 7.55
N LYS A 191 1.70 -14.76 8.54
CA LYS A 191 1.84 -15.47 9.81
C LYS A 191 1.94 -14.54 11.02
N ALA A 192 1.70 -15.11 12.20
CA ALA A 192 1.99 -14.44 13.46
C ALA A 192 3.47 -13.98 13.52
N GLY A 193 3.68 -12.79 14.06
CA GLY A 193 4.95 -12.08 14.08
C GLY A 193 5.23 -11.23 12.84
N ASP A 194 4.50 -11.39 11.73
CA ASP A 194 4.64 -10.49 10.59
C ASP A 194 4.17 -9.07 10.96
N ARG A 195 4.88 -8.09 10.39
CA ARG A 195 4.52 -6.67 10.47
C ARG A 195 3.68 -6.31 9.26
N ALA A 196 2.74 -5.41 9.45
CA ALA A 196 1.87 -4.96 8.37
C ALA A 196 1.40 -3.51 8.57
N PHE A 197 0.83 -2.94 7.53
CA PHE A 197 -0.02 -1.77 7.64
C PHE A 197 -1.49 -2.17 7.66
N LEU A 198 -2.28 -1.45 8.44
CA LEU A 198 -3.74 -1.51 8.37
C LEU A 198 -4.22 -0.78 7.12
N CYS A 199 -4.94 -1.47 6.24
CA CYS A 199 -5.58 -0.91 5.05
C CYS A 199 -7.10 -0.88 5.24
N THR A 200 -7.55 -0.66 6.47
CA THR A 200 -8.94 -0.56 6.88
C THR A 200 -9.06 0.25 8.17
N ASN A 201 -10.22 0.89 8.35
CA ASN A 201 -10.63 1.50 9.62
C ASN A 201 -11.62 0.61 10.38
N ARG A 202 -11.63 -0.69 10.09
CA ARG A 202 -12.55 -1.64 10.69
C ARG A 202 -11.80 -2.75 11.39
N ALA A 203 -11.82 -2.74 12.72
CA ALA A 203 -11.45 -3.90 13.53
C ALA A 203 -12.62 -4.41 14.36
N TYR A 204 -12.54 -5.69 14.70
CA TYR A 204 -13.63 -6.44 15.32
C TYR A 204 -13.15 -7.09 16.61
N ILE A 205 -14.04 -7.24 17.58
CA ILE A 205 -13.71 -7.91 18.86
C ILE A 205 -13.34 -9.40 18.68
N SER A 206 -13.83 -10.01 17.60
CA SER A 206 -13.57 -11.40 17.20
C SER A 206 -13.94 -11.58 15.73
N PRO A 207 -13.53 -12.67 15.06
CA PRO A 207 -14.03 -13.01 13.73
C PRO A 207 -15.56 -13.12 13.74
N ASN A 208 -16.22 -12.35 12.87
CA ASN A 208 -17.69 -12.19 12.81
C ASN A 208 -18.32 -11.53 14.05
N GLY A 209 -17.52 -10.95 14.94
CA GLY A 209 -18.00 -10.16 16.07
C GLY A 209 -18.48 -8.78 15.67
N ARG A 210 -18.86 -7.95 16.65
CA ARG A 210 -19.17 -6.53 16.41
C ARG A 210 -17.90 -5.74 16.06
N LEU A 211 -18.10 -4.66 15.32
CA LEU A 211 -17.10 -3.63 15.11
C LEU A 211 -16.72 -2.99 16.46
N ILE A 212 -15.44 -2.68 16.63
CA ILE A 212 -14.93 -1.86 17.73
C ILE A 212 -15.15 -0.39 17.35
N ASN A 213 -15.78 0.37 18.23
CA ASN A 213 -16.02 1.81 18.03
C ASN A 213 -15.06 2.66 18.87
N GLU A 214 -14.92 3.95 18.54
CA GLU A 214 -14.05 4.89 19.27
C GLU A 214 -14.34 4.96 20.78
N ASP A 215 -15.61 4.76 21.17
CA ASP A 215 -16.05 4.76 22.57
C ASP A 215 -15.60 3.53 23.39
N ASP A 216 -15.12 2.45 22.73
CA ASP A 216 -14.70 1.21 23.38
C ASP A 216 -13.31 1.29 24.07
N ARG A 217 -12.73 2.49 24.23
CA ARG A 217 -11.39 2.76 24.83
C ARG A 217 -10.22 2.02 24.14
N MET A 218 -10.28 1.88 22.83
CA MET A 218 -9.13 1.46 22.01
C MET A 218 -8.76 2.66 21.15
N ALA A 219 -7.49 3.09 21.10
CA ALA A 219 -7.10 4.12 20.14
C ALA A 219 -7.55 3.68 18.75
N GLY A 220 -8.36 4.54 18.11
CA GLY A 220 -9.11 4.20 16.91
C GLY A 220 -8.24 3.52 15.86
N THR A 221 -8.80 2.48 15.23
CA THR A 221 -8.19 1.87 14.04
C THR A 221 -8.08 2.93 12.96
N TYR A 222 -6.86 3.31 12.61
CA TYR A 222 -6.63 4.26 11.54
C TYR A 222 -5.82 3.64 10.40
N PHE A 223 -6.24 3.98 9.19
CA PHE A 223 -5.68 3.48 7.95
C PHE A 223 -4.22 3.93 7.83
N GLY A 224 -3.38 3.02 7.40
CA GLY A 224 -1.95 3.22 7.24
C GLY A 224 -1.13 2.96 8.50
N ARG A 225 -1.75 2.64 9.64
CA ARG A 225 -1.03 2.38 10.88
C ARG A 225 -0.24 1.07 10.83
N ARG A 226 1.00 1.10 11.32
CA ARG A 226 1.83 -0.11 11.50
C ARG A 226 1.34 -0.99 12.66
N VAL A 227 1.19 -2.27 12.37
CA VAL A 227 0.75 -3.31 13.31
C VAL A 227 1.63 -4.54 13.25
N VAL A 228 1.54 -5.36 14.29
CA VAL A 228 2.11 -6.71 14.34
C VAL A 228 0.97 -7.71 14.44
N ILE A 229 1.05 -8.77 13.65
CA ILE A 229 0.11 -9.88 13.71
C ILE A 229 0.42 -10.75 14.92
N GLU A 230 -0.51 -10.89 15.84
CA GLU A 230 -0.37 -11.73 17.02
C GLU A 230 -0.80 -13.17 16.76
N GLU A 231 -1.92 -13.33 16.05
CA GLU A 231 -2.57 -14.63 15.86
C GLU A 231 -3.28 -14.68 14.51
N MET A 232 -3.23 -15.85 13.86
CA MET A 232 -3.99 -16.14 12.63
C MET A 232 -5.20 -17.01 12.95
N LYS A 233 -6.36 -16.68 12.37
CA LYS A 233 -7.60 -17.43 12.50
C LYS A 233 -8.35 -17.47 11.15
N GLY A 234 -7.91 -18.37 10.27
CA GLY A 234 -8.37 -18.43 8.88
C GLY A 234 -8.02 -17.15 8.13
N ASP A 235 -9.00 -16.54 7.47
CA ASP A 235 -8.83 -15.26 6.75
C ASP A 235 -8.87 -14.02 7.66
N TRP A 236 -8.82 -14.24 8.97
CA TRP A 236 -8.74 -13.20 9.99
C TRP A 236 -7.41 -13.28 10.72
N CYS A 237 -6.99 -12.15 11.25
CA CYS A 237 -5.84 -12.08 12.13
C CYS A 237 -6.11 -11.10 13.28
N LYS A 238 -5.58 -11.42 14.45
CA LYS A 238 -5.54 -10.52 15.60
C LYS A 238 -4.29 -9.67 15.49
N VAL A 239 -4.43 -8.34 15.61
CA VAL A 239 -3.31 -7.41 15.45
C VAL A 239 -3.20 -6.46 16.64
N ARG A 240 -1.97 -6.01 16.89
CA ARG A 240 -1.64 -4.97 17.88
C ARG A 240 -0.79 -3.88 17.26
N TYR A 241 -0.77 -2.70 17.84
CA TYR A 241 0.11 -1.62 17.36
C TYR A 241 1.59 -1.97 17.53
N SER A 242 2.42 -1.49 16.58
CA SER A 242 3.86 -1.77 16.58
C SER A 242 4.67 -0.91 17.56
N ILE A 243 4.15 0.25 17.97
CA ILE A 243 4.81 1.15 18.93
C ILE A 243 4.09 1.00 20.27
N VAL A 244 4.83 0.51 21.27
CA VAL A 244 4.39 0.38 22.64
C VAL A 244 4.46 1.76 23.28
N THR A 245 3.31 2.41 23.47
CA THR A 245 3.16 3.37 24.57
C THR A 245 2.58 2.60 25.76
N ASP A 246 2.55 3.17 26.97
CA ASP A 246 2.17 2.49 28.24
C ASP A 246 0.74 1.88 28.27
N PHE A 247 0.04 1.86 27.14
CA PHE A 247 -1.22 1.17 26.91
C PHE A 247 -0.99 0.04 25.87
N ASP A 248 -1.01 -1.21 26.34
CA ASP A 248 -1.07 -2.42 25.50
C ASP A 248 -2.39 -2.44 24.73
N GLU A 249 -2.48 -1.66 23.67
CA GLU A 249 -3.69 -1.55 22.86
C GLU A 249 -3.66 -2.56 21.72
N THR A 250 -4.28 -3.71 22.00
CA THR A 250 -4.73 -4.63 20.96
C THR A 250 -5.70 -3.89 20.04
N VAL A 251 -5.47 -3.88 18.73
CA VAL A 251 -6.37 -3.24 17.75
C VAL A 251 -7.65 -4.04 17.59
N GLY A 252 -7.55 -5.37 17.66
CA GLY A 252 -8.65 -6.32 17.47
C GLY A 252 -8.37 -7.29 16.32
N TYR A 253 -9.44 -7.82 15.73
CA TYR A 253 -9.38 -8.69 14.56
C TYR A 253 -9.66 -7.92 13.28
N VAL A 254 -8.84 -8.15 12.26
CA VAL A 254 -9.00 -7.62 10.90
C VAL A 254 -8.90 -8.74 9.87
N ARG A 255 -9.42 -8.51 8.67
CA ARG A 255 -9.26 -9.45 7.56
C ARG A 255 -7.82 -9.40 7.06
N VAL A 256 -7.30 -10.55 6.62
CA VAL A 256 -5.96 -10.62 6.02
C VAL A 256 -5.85 -9.76 4.75
N GLU A 257 -6.92 -9.66 3.96
CA GLU A 257 -6.99 -8.80 2.75
C GLU A 257 -6.94 -7.29 3.05
N ASP A 258 -7.13 -6.91 4.31
CA ASP A 258 -7.04 -5.53 4.78
C ASP A 258 -5.68 -5.21 5.39
N LEU A 259 -4.67 -6.06 5.15
CA LEU A 259 -3.30 -5.86 5.59
C LEU A 259 -2.33 -5.80 4.41
N GLU A 260 -1.39 -4.85 4.49
CA GLU A 260 -0.21 -4.84 3.64
C GLU A 260 1.02 -5.27 4.42
N ILE A 261 1.53 -6.47 4.11
CA ILE A 261 2.68 -7.05 4.81
C ILE A 261 3.97 -6.30 4.50
N ILE A 262 4.78 -6.10 5.55
CA ILE A 262 6.09 -5.46 5.56
C ILE A 262 7.16 -6.50 5.91
N LYS A 263 8.33 -6.44 5.25
CA LYS A 263 9.47 -7.35 5.47
C LYS A 263 10.78 -6.60 5.68
#